data_AF-A0A2A2E2B4-F1
#
_entry.id   AF-A0A2A2E2B4-F1
#
_cell.length_a   1.000
_cell.length_b   1.000
_cell.length_c   1.000
_cell.angle_alpha   90.00
_cell.angle_beta   90.00
_cell.angle_gamma   90.00
#
_symmetry.space_group_name_H-M   'P 1'
#
loop_
_entity.id
_entity.type
_entity.pdbx_description
1 polymer ?
#
loop_
_entity_poly.entity_id
_entity_poly.type
_entity_poly.pdbx_seq_one_letter_code
_entity_poly.pdbx_strand_id
1 'polypeptide(L)'
;MKTYCPTFWSRDSGVDHSASVICLNDILPTVGQNTFAYFDNNDCLLAGETILLIWCPPVSDLNGWSEQPSEIALSHLLKANVVAVAQASEPSAAAIHPAHYGKRKYELDILSCERFLTVLRALQEDPTSRHLQGIGSAQGNFLMWDEVNWCGSAAVDGFTYLTANTLNEAHMELILEEVDDDIIGLFSVHIDPGGTFYEFGRKRLTGQELRVIKHALDIARPLCDSQADYLVACSK
;
A
#
# COMPACT_ATOMS: atom_id res chain seq x y z
N MET A 1 -10.03 0.80 -13.10
CA MET A 1 -10.27 1.35 -11.75
C MET A 1 -8.92 1.65 -11.15
N LYS A 2 -8.68 2.89 -10.69
CA LYS A 2 -7.36 3.29 -10.17
C LYS A 2 -7.27 2.96 -8.68
N THR A 3 -6.08 2.56 -8.25
CA THR A 3 -5.75 2.28 -6.86
C THR A 3 -4.98 3.46 -6.26
N TYR A 4 -5.28 3.79 -5.01
CA TYR A 4 -4.57 4.78 -4.23
C TYR A 4 -4.22 4.21 -2.84
N CYS A 5 -3.22 4.78 -2.20
CA CYS A 5 -3.05 4.69 -0.75
C CYS A 5 -3.31 6.09 -0.20
N PRO A 6 -4.33 6.30 0.65
CA PRO A 6 -4.49 7.57 1.33
C PRO A 6 -3.24 7.91 2.14
N THR A 7 -2.94 9.20 2.30
CA THR A 7 -1.85 9.62 3.17
C THR A 7 -2.21 9.41 4.64
N PHE A 8 -3.47 9.67 5.02
CA PHE A 8 -3.99 9.44 6.37
C PHE A 8 -5.49 9.20 6.34
N TRP A 9 -5.97 8.35 7.25
CA TRP A 9 -7.40 8.22 7.54
C TRP A 9 -7.84 9.22 8.64
N SER A 10 -9.06 9.75 8.52
CA SER A 10 -9.59 10.66 9.55
C SER A 10 -9.84 9.88 10.84
N ARG A 11 -9.22 10.32 11.94
CA ARG A 11 -9.29 9.65 13.27
C ARG A 11 -10.55 10.01 14.05
N ASP A 12 -11.63 10.38 13.37
CA ASP A 12 -12.85 10.92 13.99
C ASP A 12 -13.67 9.86 14.78
N SER A 13 -13.20 8.62 14.85
CA SER A 13 -13.88 7.48 15.48
C SER A 13 -13.77 7.43 17.01
N GLY A 14 -13.01 8.33 17.65
CA GLY A 14 -12.83 8.35 19.10
C GLY A 14 -11.96 7.22 19.66
N VAL A 15 -11.22 6.52 18.79
CA VAL A 15 -10.28 5.47 19.16
C VAL A 15 -9.03 6.07 19.79
N ASP A 16 -8.62 5.54 20.94
CA ASP A 16 -7.35 5.89 21.58
C ASP A 16 -6.20 5.15 20.90
N HIS A 17 -5.58 5.80 19.93
CA HIS A 17 -4.39 5.28 19.23
C HIS A 17 -3.12 5.25 20.09
N SER A 18 -3.17 5.74 21.34
CA SER A 18 -2.07 5.60 22.30
C SER A 18 -2.18 4.35 23.17
N ALA A 19 -3.28 3.61 23.06
CA ALA A 19 -3.47 2.35 23.78
C ALA A 19 -2.42 1.31 23.36
N SER A 20 -1.94 0.53 24.32
CA SER A 20 -0.96 -0.54 24.07
C SER A 20 -1.51 -1.67 23.20
N VAL A 21 -2.83 -1.82 23.15
CA VAL A 21 -3.52 -2.77 22.29
C VAL A 21 -4.72 -2.07 21.67
N ILE A 22 -4.83 -2.15 20.35
CA ILE A 22 -5.89 -1.57 19.55
C ILE A 22 -6.63 -2.71 18.85
N CYS A 23 -7.96 -2.65 18.93
CA CYS A 23 -8.80 -3.55 18.17
C CYS A 23 -8.81 -3.16 16.69
N LEU A 24 -8.39 -4.07 15.81
CA LEU A 24 -8.32 -3.78 14.38
C LEU A 24 -9.68 -3.36 13.80
N ASN A 25 -10.76 -3.98 14.26
CA ASN A 25 -12.12 -3.70 13.80
C ASN A 25 -12.66 -2.32 14.21
N ASP A 26 -12.03 -1.65 15.17
CA ASP A 26 -12.42 -0.31 15.62
C ASP A 26 -11.79 0.80 14.77
N ILE A 27 -10.69 0.49 14.06
CA ILE A 27 -9.97 1.44 13.20
C ILE A 27 -10.17 1.18 11.70
N LEU A 28 -10.71 0.02 11.33
CA LEU A 28 -11.00 -0.31 9.95
C LEU A 28 -12.25 0.42 9.44
N PRO A 29 -12.22 0.99 8.22
CA PRO A 29 -13.42 1.48 7.56
C PRO A 29 -14.49 0.39 7.43
N THR A 30 -15.73 0.73 7.77
CA THR A 30 -16.86 -0.22 7.77
C THR A 30 -17.65 -0.11 6.47
N VAL A 31 -17.97 -1.27 5.87
CA VAL A 31 -18.78 -1.35 4.64
C VAL A 31 -20.16 -0.74 4.85
N GLY A 32 -20.61 0.08 3.89
CA GLY A 32 -21.88 0.81 3.92
C GLY A 32 -21.86 2.06 4.80
N GLN A 33 -20.69 2.49 5.28
CA GLN A 33 -20.53 3.73 6.03
C GLN A 33 -19.67 4.73 5.26
N ASN A 34 -19.99 6.00 5.45
CA ASN A 34 -19.15 7.10 4.99
C ASN A 34 -17.98 7.28 5.96
N THR A 35 -16.81 7.54 5.40
CA THR A 35 -15.60 7.89 6.13
C THR A 35 -14.85 8.98 5.38
N PHE A 36 -13.76 9.46 5.97
CA PHE A 36 -12.92 10.46 5.36
C PHE A 36 -11.47 10.02 5.32
N ALA A 37 -10.81 10.33 4.22
CA ALA A 37 -9.38 10.14 4.07
C ALA A 37 -8.72 11.34 3.39
N TYR A 38 -7.44 11.52 3.68
CA TYR A 38 -6.62 12.59 3.17
C TYR A 38 -5.68 12.05 2.09
N PHE A 39 -5.56 12.81 1.00
CA PHE A 39 -4.72 12.46 -0.14
C PHE A 39 -3.78 13.61 -0.47
N ASP A 40 -2.74 13.31 -1.25
CA ASP A 40 -1.85 14.34 -1.76
C ASP A 40 -2.57 15.29 -2.71
N ASN A 41 -2.08 16.52 -2.84
CA ASN A 41 -2.69 17.51 -3.73
C ASN A 41 -2.73 17.07 -5.20
N ASN A 42 -1.83 16.16 -5.58
CA ASN A 42 -1.76 15.60 -6.93
C ASN A 42 -2.85 14.56 -7.18
N ASP A 43 -3.42 13.96 -6.12
CA ASP A 43 -4.52 13.01 -6.21
C ASP A 43 -5.84 13.77 -6.37
N CYS A 44 -6.18 14.08 -7.61
CA CYS A 44 -7.44 14.74 -7.96
C CYS A 44 -8.56 13.71 -8.13
N LEU A 45 -9.10 13.19 -7.03
CA LEU A 45 -10.24 12.28 -7.08
C LEU A 45 -11.52 13.01 -7.52
N LEU A 46 -12.33 12.35 -8.34
CA LEU A 46 -13.59 12.91 -8.86
C LEU A 46 -14.79 12.34 -8.10
N ALA A 47 -15.73 13.20 -7.70
CA ALA A 47 -16.98 12.75 -7.10
C ALA A 47 -17.76 11.85 -8.07
N GLY A 48 -18.30 10.75 -7.55
CA GLY A 48 -18.95 9.68 -8.31
C GLY A 48 -18.00 8.63 -8.89
N GLU A 49 -16.68 8.79 -8.75
CA GLU A 49 -15.72 7.77 -9.15
C GLU A 49 -15.66 6.63 -8.12
N THR A 50 -15.64 5.39 -8.61
CA THR A 50 -15.32 4.22 -7.79
C THR A 50 -13.82 3.91 -7.89
N ILE A 51 -13.15 3.86 -6.75
CA ILE A 51 -11.70 3.67 -6.63
C ILE A 51 -11.36 2.49 -5.73
N LEU A 52 -10.13 1.99 -5.86
CA LEU A 52 -9.53 1.07 -4.89
C LEU A 52 -8.62 1.84 -3.94
N LEU A 53 -8.63 1.45 -2.67
CA LEU A 53 -7.80 2.04 -1.63
C LEU A 53 -7.05 0.94 -0.88
N ILE A 54 -5.75 1.09 -0.72
CA ILE A 54 -4.97 0.27 0.20
C ILE A 54 -5.09 0.93 1.58
N TRP A 55 -5.62 0.20 2.54
CA TRP A 55 -5.62 0.57 3.94
C TRP A 55 -4.47 -0.16 4.63
N CYS A 56 -3.59 0.62 5.24
CA CYS A 56 -2.49 0.13 6.05
C CYS A 56 -2.79 0.37 7.53
N PRO A 57 -2.34 -0.51 8.43
CA PRO A 57 -2.43 -0.23 9.86
C PRO A 57 -1.50 0.91 10.30
N PRO A 58 -1.71 1.48 11.52
CA PRO A 58 -1.13 2.76 11.91
C PRO A 58 0.39 2.94 11.80
N VAL A 59 1.20 1.89 12.05
CA VAL A 59 2.67 2.03 11.95
C VAL A 59 3.08 2.16 10.48
N SER A 60 2.51 1.33 9.61
CA SER A 60 2.77 1.34 8.17
C SER A 60 2.14 2.51 7.45
N ASP A 61 0.99 3.02 7.92
CA ASP A 61 0.38 4.26 7.42
C ASP A 61 1.33 5.46 7.59
N LEU A 62 2.17 5.45 8.64
CA LEU A 62 3.12 6.52 8.94
C LEU A 62 4.53 6.28 8.37
N ASN A 63 5.03 5.05 8.43
CA ASN A 63 6.44 4.73 8.17
C ASN A 63 6.64 3.74 7.02
N GLY A 64 5.55 3.25 6.40
CA GLY A 64 5.58 2.20 5.39
C GLY A 64 5.77 0.80 5.98
N TRP A 65 5.47 -0.22 5.18
CA TRP A 65 5.59 -1.62 5.60
C TRP A 65 7.03 -2.03 5.92
N SER A 66 8.03 -1.31 5.39
CA SER A 66 9.44 -1.61 5.68
C SER A 66 9.82 -1.51 7.16
N GLU A 67 9.08 -0.71 7.94
CA GLU A 67 9.29 -0.51 9.38
C GLU A 67 8.50 -1.51 10.24
N GLN A 68 7.40 -2.07 9.72
CA GLN A 68 6.55 -3.05 10.40
C GLN A 68 5.97 -4.08 9.39
N PRO A 69 6.79 -4.98 8.83
CA PRO A 69 6.34 -5.86 7.75
C PRO A 69 5.14 -6.75 8.10
N SER A 70 4.97 -7.15 9.36
CA SER A 70 3.82 -7.98 9.77
C SER A 70 2.46 -7.33 9.49
N GLU A 71 2.41 -5.99 9.43
CA GLU A 71 1.19 -5.25 9.14
C GLU A 71 0.67 -5.47 7.72
N ILE A 72 1.48 -5.98 6.78
CA ILE A 72 1.01 -6.42 5.46
C ILE A 72 -0.11 -7.46 5.59
N ALA A 73 -0.03 -8.37 6.57
CA ALA A 73 -1.06 -9.39 6.82
C ALA A 73 -2.34 -8.82 7.42
N LEU A 74 -2.26 -7.60 7.98
CA LEU A 74 -3.36 -6.87 8.61
C LEU A 74 -3.93 -5.77 7.69
N SER A 75 -3.25 -5.45 6.59
CA SER A 75 -3.70 -4.51 5.56
C SER A 75 -4.96 -4.99 4.84
N HIS A 76 -5.72 -4.04 4.32
CA HIS A 76 -6.98 -4.29 3.61
C HIS A 76 -7.00 -3.57 2.27
N LEU A 77 -7.64 -4.20 1.28
CA LEU A 77 -8.05 -3.54 0.05
C LEU A 77 -9.51 -3.12 0.20
N LEU A 78 -9.76 -1.82 0.07
CA LEU A 78 -11.09 -1.25 0.10
C LEU A 78 -11.52 -0.88 -1.31
N LYS A 79 -12.81 -1.03 -1.59
CA LYS A 79 -13.46 -0.40 -2.72
C LYS A 79 -14.36 0.70 -2.19
N ALA A 80 -14.24 1.91 -2.72
CA ALA A 80 -15.01 3.05 -2.25
C ALA A 80 -15.54 3.89 -3.40
N ASN A 81 -16.69 4.52 -3.20
CA ASN A 81 -17.17 5.60 -4.05
C ASN A 81 -16.75 6.94 -3.46
N VAL A 82 -16.21 7.83 -4.29
CA VAL A 82 -15.88 9.19 -3.88
C VAL A 82 -17.17 10.00 -3.84
N VAL A 83 -17.63 10.37 -2.64
CA VAL A 83 -18.90 11.08 -2.47
C VAL A 83 -18.72 12.56 -2.83
N ALA A 84 -17.72 13.20 -2.21
CA ALA A 84 -17.41 14.60 -2.43
C ALA A 84 -15.98 14.90 -2.03
N VAL A 85 -15.45 16.00 -2.58
CA VAL A 85 -14.36 16.72 -1.90
C VAL A 85 -14.99 17.32 -0.65
N ALA A 86 -14.58 16.88 0.53
CA ALA A 86 -14.97 17.56 1.75
C ALA A 86 -14.32 18.95 1.67
N GLN A 87 -15.08 19.97 1.29
CA GLN A 87 -14.60 21.34 1.39
C GLN A 87 -14.13 21.49 2.83
N ALA A 88 -12.83 21.76 3.01
CA ALA A 88 -12.33 22.18 4.30
C ALA A 88 -13.21 23.35 4.70
N SER A 89 -14.19 23.10 5.58
CA SER A 89 -14.95 24.17 6.21
C SER A 89 -13.88 25.02 6.83
N GLU A 90 -13.62 26.23 6.30
CA GLU A 90 -12.38 26.98 6.57
C GLU A 90 -12.04 26.86 8.05
N PRO A 91 -11.04 26.04 8.41
CA PRO A 91 -10.63 25.98 9.79
C PRO A 91 -9.93 27.31 9.99
N SER A 92 -10.40 28.12 10.93
CA SER A 92 -9.57 29.20 11.46
C SER A 92 -8.14 28.66 11.60
N ALA A 93 -7.14 29.37 11.11
CA ALA A 93 -5.76 28.89 10.94
C ALA A 93 -5.12 28.21 12.18
N ALA A 94 -5.79 28.24 13.33
CA ALA A 94 -5.45 27.55 14.57
C ALA A 94 -5.88 26.05 14.67
N ALA A 95 -6.69 25.49 13.74
CA ALA A 95 -7.29 24.16 13.91
C ALA A 95 -6.81 23.07 12.93
N ILE A 96 -5.92 23.39 11.97
CA ILE A 96 -5.36 22.39 11.05
C ILE A 96 -4.15 21.75 11.74
N HIS A 97 -4.24 20.47 12.09
CA HIS A 97 -3.08 19.70 12.52
C HIS A 97 -2.00 19.79 11.43
N PRO A 98 -0.72 20.07 11.75
CA PRO A 98 0.33 20.28 10.74
C PRO A 98 0.43 19.14 9.70
N ALA A 99 0.12 17.90 10.11
CA ALA A 99 0.09 16.73 9.24
C ALA A 99 -0.92 16.82 8.08
N HIS A 100 -1.93 17.68 8.15
CA HIS A 100 -2.96 17.84 7.11
C HIS A 100 -2.64 19.00 6.15
N TYR A 101 -1.56 19.75 6.39
CA TYR A 101 -1.21 20.90 5.56
C TYR A 101 -0.85 20.45 4.14
N GLY A 102 -1.53 21.02 3.15
CA GLY A 102 -1.33 20.64 1.74
C GLY A 102 -1.95 19.30 1.35
N LYS A 103 -2.83 18.72 2.17
CA LYS A 103 -3.58 17.50 1.84
C LYS A 103 -5.05 17.81 1.58
N ARG A 104 -5.69 17.02 0.71
CA ARG A 104 -7.13 17.14 0.40
C ARG A 104 -7.93 16.08 1.12
N LYS A 105 -8.99 16.49 1.81
CA LYS A 105 -9.93 15.59 2.48
C LYS A 105 -11.03 15.18 1.50
N TYR A 106 -11.27 13.88 1.37
CA TYR A 106 -12.35 13.31 0.57
C TYR A 106 -13.29 12.52 1.45
N GLU A 107 -14.59 12.64 1.16
CA GLU A 107 -15.62 11.77 1.72
C GLU A 107 -15.76 10.52 0.84
N LEU A 108 -15.75 9.36 1.48
CA LEU A 108 -15.71 8.06 0.84
C LEU A 108 -16.83 7.18 1.39
N ASP A 109 -17.64 6.60 0.51
CA ASP A 109 -18.60 5.56 0.86
C ASP A 109 -17.97 4.19 0.60
N ILE A 110 -17.79 3.39 1.66
CA ILE A 110 -17.07 2.11 1.59
C ILE A 110 -17.98 1.00 1.06
N LEU A 111 -17.64 0.47 -0.11
CA LEU A 111 -18.42 -0.55 -0.82
C LEU A 111 -17.95 -1.97 -0.50
N SER A 112 -16.65 -2.17 -0.30
CA SER A 112 -16.08 -3.45 0.16
C SER A 112 -14.83 -3.23 0.99
N CYS A 113 -14.52 -4.20 1.84
CA CYS A 113 -13.34 -4.25 2.68
C CYS A 113 -12.86 -5.70 2.74
N GLU A 114 -11.75 -5.98 2.05
CA GLU A 114 -11.20 -7.32 1.88
C GLU A 114 -9.77 -7.37 2.42
N ARG A 115 -9.38 -8.48 3.04
CA ARG A 115 -7.99 -8.64 3.51
C ARG A 115 -7.04 -8.62 2.32
N PHE A 116 -6.00 -7.78 2.40
CA PHE A 116 -5.08 -7.53 1.29
C PHE A 116 -4.46 -8.81 0.74
N LEU A 117 -3.83 -9.61 1.60
CA LEU A 117 -3.21 -10.87 1.20
C LEU A 117 -4.22 -11.90 0.67
N THR A 118 -5.48 -11.88 1.14
CA THR A 118 -6.53 -12.75 0.60
C THR A 118 -6.87 -12.37 -0.85
N VAL A 119 -6.95 -11.07 -1.15
CA VAL A 119 -7.14 -10.60 -2.53
C VAL A 119 -5.97 -11.04 -3.40
N LEU A 120 -4.73 -10.90 -2.93
CA LEU A 120 -3.54 -11.32 -3.70
C LEU A 120 -3.55 -12.83 -4.00
N ARG A 121 -3.94 -13.68 -3.04
CA ARG A 121 -4.09 -15.13 -3.26
C ARG A 121 -5.13 -15.47 -4.31
N ALA A 122 -6.20 -14.67 -4.42
CA ALA A 122 -7.30 -14.93 -5.33
C ALA A 122 -7.02 -14.48 -6.77
N LEU A 123 -5.97 -13.67 -7.00
CA LEU A 123 -5.60 -13.20 -8.33
C LEU A 123 -5.34 -14.40 -9.25
N GLN A 124 -5.96 -14.36 -10.43
CA GLN A 124 -5.72 -15.35 -11.48
C GLN A 124 -4.58 -14.89 -12.38
N GLU A 125 -3.83 -15.83 -12.94
CA GLU A 125 -2.87 -15.51 -14.01
C GLU A 125 -3.66 -14.98 -15.22
N ASP A 126 -3.38 -13.75 -15.63
CA ASP A 126 -3.92 -13.20 -16.87
C ASP A 126 -2.80 -13.19 -17.93
N PRO A 127 -2.90 -14.00 -18.99
CA PRO A 127 -1.88 -14.08 -20.04
C PRO A 127 -1.75 -12.78 -20.86
N THR A 128 -2.75 -11.90 -20.81
CA THR A 128 -2.81 -10.63 -21.54
C THR A 128 -2.43 -9.43 -20.68
N SER A 129 -2.34 -9.65 -19.37
CA SER A 129 -1.97 -8.66 -18.38
C SER A 129 -0.50 -8.30 -18.55
N ARG A 130 -0.27 -7.10 -19.07
CA ARG A 130 1.00 -6.37 -18.94
C ARG A 130 1.12 -5.76 -17.54
N HIS A 131 0.55 -6.34 -16.50
CA HIS A 131 0.60 -5.79 -15.14
C HIS A 131 1.93 -6.15 -14.46
N LEU A 132 2.41 -5.24 -13.61
CA LEU A 132 3.80 -5.09 -13.15
C LEU A 132 4.72 -4.47 -14.22
N GLN A 133 4.26 -3.41 -14.92
CA GLN A 133 5.12 -2.63 -15.82
C GLN A 133 6.30 -1.99 -15.08
N GLY A 134 6.16 -1.83 -13.75
CA GLY A 134 7.21 -1.50 -12.79
C GLY A 134 8.38 -2.50 -12.71
N ILE A 135 8.24 -3.70 -13.26
CA ILE A 135 9.31 -4.72 -13.23
C ILE A 135 9.92 -4.92 -14.63
N GLY A 136 9.25 -4.51 -15.72
CA GLY A 136 9.83 -4.73 -17.04
C GLY A 136 9.18 -4.09 -18.25
N SER A 137 9.09 -2.76 -18.28
CA SER A 137 8.93 -2.05 -19.56
C SER A 137 10.31 -1.74 -20.18
N ALA A 138 10.39 -1.77 -21.52
CA ALA A 138 11.60 -1.40 -22.29
C ALA A 138 11.99 0.09 -22.17
N GLN A 139 11.34 0.83 -21.26
CA GLN A 139 11.44 2.28 -21.11
C GLN A 139 11.92 2.75 -19.73
N GLY A 140 12.35 1.85 -18.82
CA GLY A 140 13.22 2.31 -17.71
C GLY A 140 13.23 1.48 -16.41
N ASN A 141 12.18 0.73 -16.10
CA ASN A 141 12.03 0.19 -14.74
C ASN A 141 13.02 -0.96 -14.39
N PHE A 142 13.58 -1.63 -15.40
CA PHE A 142 14.67 -2.60 -15.20
C PHE A 142 15.93 -1.97 -14.58
N LEU A 143 16.27 -0.76 -15.01
CA LEU A 143 17.51 -0.08 -14.60
C LEU A 143 17.48 0.28 -13.11
N MET A 144 16.28 0.54 -12.57
CA MET A 144 16.15 0.94 -11.18
C MET A 144 16.46 -0.20 -10.21
N TRP A 145 16.00 -1.41 -10.50
CA TRP A 145 16.35 -2.57 -9.69
C TRP A 145 17.81 -3.02 -9.85
N ASP A 146 18.43 -2.70 -10.99
CA ASP A 146 19.89 -2.86 -11.19
C ASP A 146 20.71 -1.78 -10.44
N GLU A 147 20.11 -0.62 -10.15
CA GLU A 147 20.73 0.54 -9.47
C GLU A 147 20.36 0.63 -7.97
N VAL A 148 19.95 -0.48 -7.38
CA VAL A 148 19.53 -0.54 -5.98
C VAL A 148 20.68 -0.17 -5.05
N ASN A 149 20.46 0.86 -4.24
CA ASN A 149 21.40 1.29 -3.20
C ASN A 149 21.10 0.64 -1.85
N TRP A 150 19.81 0.36 -1.60
CA TRP A 150 19.36 -0.31 -0.39
C TRP A 150 18.16 -1.20 -0.70
N CYS A 151 18.15 -2.40 -0.09
CA CYS A 151 17.08 -3.37 -0.25
C CYS A 151 16.78 -4.06 1.08
N GLY A 152 15.50 -4.30 1.33
CA GLY A 152 15.00 -5.04 2.49
C GLY A 152 13.94 -6.05 2.09
N SER A 153 13.88 -7.17 2.80
CA SER A 153 12.87 -8.21 2.57
C SER A 153 12.32 -8.79 3.87
N ALA A 154 11.06 -9.22 3.83
CA ALA A 154 10.41 -9.94 4.93
C ALA A 154 9.50 -11.04 4.41
N ALA A 155 9.44 -12.16 5.14
CA ALA A 155 8.43 -13.19 4.91
C ALA A 155 7.17 -12.86 5.72
N VAL A 156 6.02 -12.79 5.06
CA VAL A 156 4.73 -12.44 5.69
C VAL A 156 3.64 -13.38 5.17
N ASP A 157 3.08 -14.21 6.05
CA ASP A 157 1.93 -15.08 5.75
C ASP A 157 2.07 -15.93 4.46
N GLY A 158 3.30 -16.41 4.20
CA GLY A 158 3.64 -17.23 3.02
C GLY A 158 4.01 -16.43 1.78
N PHE A 159 4.12 -15.11 1.87
CA PHE A 159 4.62 -14.23 0.81
C PHE A 159 5.97 -13.62 1.17
N THR A 160 6.67 -13.14 0.16
CA THR A 160 7.89 -12.34 0.31
C THR A 160 7.57 -10.89 -0.02
N TYR A 161 7.68 -10.01 0.97
CA TYR A 161 7.74 -8.56 0.75
C TYR A 161 9.18 -8.17 0.43
N LEU A 162 9.35 -7.38 -0.62
CA LEU A 162 10.63 -6.84 -1.06
C LEU A 162 10.48 -5.35 -1.28
N THR A 163 11.36 -4.55 -0.66
CA THR A 163 11.42 -3.10 -0.86
C THR A 163 12.82 -2.69 -1.23
N ALA A 164 12.95 -1.66 -2.08
CA ALA A 164 14.22 -1.12 -2.48
C ALA A 164 14.15 0.37 -2.76
N ASN A 165 15.30 1.02 -2.57
CA ASN A 165 15.52 2.42 -2.93
C ASN A 165 16.69 2.52 -3.91
N THR A 166 16.54 3.38 -4.90
CA THR A 166 17.62 3.76 -5.83
C THR A 166 18.41 4.95 -5.30
N LEU A 167 19.56 5.24 -5.93
CA LEU A 167 20.33 6.46 -5.64
C LEU A 167 19.60 7.76 -5.98
N ASN A 168 18.65 7.71 -6.92
CA ASN A 168 17.85 8.86 -7.35
C ASN A 168 16.50 8.95 -6.61
N GLU A 169 16.42 8.38 -5.41
CA GLU A 169 15.26 8.44 -4.51
C GLU A 169 13.97 7.81 -5.05
N ALA A 170 14.04 7.00 -6.12
CA ALA A 170 12.92 6.15 -6.49
C ALA A 170 12.76 5.03 -5.46
N HIS A 171 11.52 4.81 -5.01
CA HIS A 171 11.13 3.79 -4.04
C HIS A 171 10.28 2.72 -4.73
N MET A 172 10.59 1.46 -4.45
CA MET A 172 9.94 0.32 -5.09
C MET A 172 9.57 -0.71 -4.04
N GLU A 173 8.39 -1.30 -4.17
CA GLU A 173 7.92 -2.38 -3.33
C GLU A 173 7.29 -3.49 -4.16
N LEU A 174 7.45 -4.73 -3.72
CA LEU A 174 6.87 -5.93 -4.32
C LEU A 174 6.31 -6.86 -3.25
N ILE A 175 5.18 -7.49 -3.57
CA ILE A 175 4.73 -8.70 -2.90
C ILE A 175 4.87 -9.86 -3.89
N LEU A 176 5.65 -10.84 -3.48
CA LEU A 176 6.04 -11.99 -4.28
C LEU A 176 5.54 -13.29 -3.63
N GLU A 177 5.27 -14.27 -4.47
CA GLU A 177 5.07 -15.66 -4.08
C GLU A 177 6.17 -16.50 -4.72
N GLU A 178 6.85 -17.29 -3.90
CA GLU A 178 7.88 -18.23 -4.34
C GLU A 178 7.27 -19.63 -4.35
N VAL A 179 7.18 -20.25 -5.54
CA VAL A 179 6.64 -21.59 -5.74
C VAL A 179 7.69 -22.41 -6.47
N ASP A 180 8.26 -23.39 -5.79
CA ASP A 180 9.41 -24.17 -6.26
C ASP A 180 10.58 -23.23 -6.69
N ASP A 181 10.93 -23.20 -7.98
CA ASP A 181 11.97 -22.34 -8.53
C ASP A 181 11.43 -21.05 -9.18
N ASP A 182 10.09 -20.92 -9.24
CA ASP A 182 9.38 -19.80 -9.87
C ASP A 182 9.12 -18.67 -8.85
N ILE A 183 9.34 -17.43 -9.30
CA ILE A 183 8.95 -16.23 -8.56
C ILE A 183 7.78 -15.59 -9.28
N ILE A 184 6.70 -15.37 -8.55
CA ILE A 184 5.45 -14.78 -9.04
C ILE A 184 5.26 -13.43 -8.37
N GLY A 185 5.23 -12.36 -9.14
CA GLY A 185 4.82 -11.05 -8.64
C GLY A 185 3.30 -10.97 -8.53
N LEU A 186 2.81 -10.37 -7.43
CA LEU A 186 1.39 -10.22 -7.12
C LEU A 186 0.95 -8.76 -7.00
N PHE A 187 1.87 -7.92 -6.52
CA PHE A 187 1.63 -6.51 -6.30
C PHE A 187 2.94 -5.73 -6.43
N SER A 188 2.85 -4.51 -6.95
CA SER A 188 3.97 -3.56 -6.97
C SER A 188 3.56 -2.14 -6.60
N VAL A 189 4.43 -1.48 -5.84
CA VAL A 189 4.44 -0.03 -5.67
C VAL A 189 5.67 0.54 -6.36
N HIS A 190 5.48 1.62 -7.10
CA HIS A 190 6.57 2.42 -7.62
C HIS A 190 6.30 3.89 -7.30
N ILE A 191 7.27 4.55 -6.67
CA ILE A 191 7.24 5.98 -6.36
C ILE A 191 8.43 6.64 -7.04
N ASP A 192 8.14 7.61 -7.89
CA ASP A 192 9.12 8.43 -8.59
C ASP A 192 8.62 9.89 -8.68
N PRO A 193 9.41 10.82 -9.26
CA PRO A 193 8.95 12.21 -9.45
C PRO A 193 7.68 12.36 -10.30
N GLY A 194 7.32 11.34 -11.09
CA GLY A 194 6.08 11.28 -11.87
C GLY A 194 4.85 10.86 -11.06
N GLY A 195 5.03 10.31 -9.86
CA GLY A 195 3.98 10.02 -8.90
C GLY A 195 4.11 8.64 -8.26
N THR A 196 2.99 8.15 -7.73
CA THR A 196 2.90 6.82 -7.12
C THR A 196 1.99 5.91 -7.93
N PHE A 197 2.47 4.72 -8.22
CA PHE A 197 1.81 3.72 -9.05
C PHE A 197 1.63 2.43 -8.24
N TYR A 198 0.39 1.97 -8.17
CA TYR A 198 0.00 0.73 -7.50
C TYR A 198 -0.55 -0.23 -8.54
N GLU A 199 0.08 -1.39 -8.69
CA GLU A 199 -0.35 -2.40 -9.66
C GLU A 199 -0.59 -3.74 -8.96
N PHE A 200 -1.75 -4.33 -9.23
CA PHE A 200 -2.08 -5.70 -8.85
C PHE A 200 -2.01 -6.59 -10.09
N GLY A 201 -1.50 -7.80 -9.93
CA GLY A 201 -1.53 -8.79 -10.99
C GLY A 201 -0.69 -9.99 -10.64
N ARG A 202 -1.12 -11.17 -11.07
CA ARG A 202 -0.37 -12.42 -10.88
C ARG A 202 0.46 -12.68 -12.13
N LYS A 203 1.77 -12.48 -12.04
CA LYS A 203 2.70 -12.65 -13.16
C LYS A 203 3.93 -13.44 -12.73
N ARG A 204 4.20 -14.53 -13.43
CA ARG A 204 5.48 -15.24 -13.34
C ARG A 204 6.61 -14.38 -13.91
N LEU A 205 7.63 -14.12 -13.10
CA LEU A 205 8.79 -13.36 -13.52
C LEU A 205 9.68 -14.24 -14.39
N THR A 206 10.16 -13.69 -15.51
CA THR A 206 11.02 -14.43 -16.46
C THR A 206 12.15 -13.56 -16.99
N GLY A 207 13.15 -14.18 -17.62
CA GLY A 207 14.21 -13.44 -18.33
C GLY A 207 15.00 -12.50 -17.43
N GLN A 208 15.05 -11.20 -17.79
CA GLN A 208 15.77 -10.19 -17.01
C GLN A 208 15.06 -9.83 -15.70
N GLU A 209 13.72 -9.77 -15.70
CA GLU A 209 12.92 -9.48 -14.50
C GLU A 209 13.28 -10.45 -13.37
N LEU A 210 13.26 -11.74 -13.68
CA LEU A 210 13.59 -12.79 -12.72
C LEU A 210 15.02 -12.66 -12.20
N ARG A 211 15.99 -12.37 -13.08
CA ARG A 211 17.41 -12.25 -12.68
C ARG A 211 17.62 -11.11 -11.70
N VAL A 212 17.04 -9.94 -12.00
CA VAL A 212 17.21 -8.74 -11.19
C VAL A 212 16.49 -8.87 -9.85
N ILE A 213 15.27 -9.41 -9.84
CA ILE A 213 14.55 -9.66 -8.59
C ILE A 213 15.23 -10.75 -7.73
N LYS A 214 15.74 -11.83 -8.34
CA LYS A 214 16.57 -12.82 -7.61
C LYS A 214 17.80 -12.17 -6.98
N HIS A 215 18.52 -11.34 -7.75
CA HIS A 215 19.66 -10.61 -7.21
C HIS A 215 19.27 -9.69 -6.05
N ALA A 216 18.18 -8.93 -6.19
CA ALA A 216 17.68 -8.06 -5.12
C ALA A 216 17.32 -8.86 -3.86
N LEU A 217 16.66 -10.00 -4.00
CA LEU A 217 16.34 -10.91 -2.89
C LEU A 217 17.62 -11.47 -2.23
N ASP A 218 18.64 -11.83 -3.01
CA ASP A 218 19.90 -12.37 -2.50
C ASP A 218 20.69 -11.35 -1.67
N ILE A 219 20.57 -10.06 -1.97
CA ILE A 219 21.28 -8.97 -1.26
C ILE A 219 20.39 -8.25 -0.22
N ALA A 220 19.09 -8.55 -0.20
CA ALA A 220 18.12 -7.89 0.67
C ALA A 220 18.46 -8.14 2.14
N ARG A 221 18.39 -7.07 2.93
CA ARG A 221 18.52 -7.20 4.39
C ARG A 221 17.20 -7.73 4.96
N PRO A 222 17.24 -8.69 5.90
CA PRO A 222 16.02 -9.12 6.57
C PRO A 222 15.43 -7.95 7.36
N LEU A 223 14.15 -7.67 7.10
CA LEU A 223 13.36 -6.70 7.85
C LEU A 223 12.64 -7.41 8.99
N CYS A 224 12.48 -6.69 10.09
CA CYS A 224 11.75 -7.14 11.26
C CYS A 224 10.89 -6.00 11.76
N ASP A 225 9.84 -6.34 12.46
CA ASP A 225 8.97 -5.38 13.10
C ASP A 225 9.73 -4.49 14.09
N SER A 226 9.61 -3.18 13.91
CA SER A 226 10.18 -2.17 14.84
C SER A 226 9.43 -2.11 16.16
N GLN A 227 8.15 -2.49 16.17
CA GLN A 227 7.26 -2.45 17.33
C GLN A 227 6.67 -3.83 17.63
N ALA A 228 6.38 -4.05 18.91
CA ALA A 228 5.67 -5.25 19.35
C ALA A 228 4.23 -5.26 18.82
N ASP A 229 3.65 -6.46 18.72
CA ASP A 229 2.25 -6.64 18.34
C ASP A 229 1.33 -5.81 19.23
N TYR A 230 0.61 -4.89 18.61
CA TYR A 230 -0.35 -3.99 19.27
C TYR A 230 -1.74 -4.09 18.66
N LEU A 231 -1.90 -4.74 17.51
CA LEU A 231 -3.19 -4.95 16.84
C LEU A 231 -3.73 -6.33 17.14
N VAL A 232 -4.99 -6.40 17.57
CA VAL A 232 -5.69 -7.66 17.82
C VAL A 232 -6.95 -7.77 16.98
N ALA A 233 -7.21 -8.99 16.49
CA ALA A 233 -8.51 -9.32 15.90
C ALA A 233 -9.54 -9.44 17.02
N CYS A 234 -10.56 -8.58 17.01
CA CYS A 234 -11.68 -8.69 17.94
C CYS A 234 -12.89 -9.31 17.25
N SER A 235 -13.64 -10.11 17.98
CA SER A 235 -14.97 -10.53 17.55
C SER A 235 -15.92 -9.31 17.57
N LYS A 236 -16.65 -9.09 16.48
CA LYS A 236 -17.88 -8.28 16.52
C LYS A 236 -19.05 -9.14 17.01
#